data_AF-A0A5C3PZW9-F1
#
_entry.id   AF-A0A5C3PZW9-F1
#
_cell.length_a   1.000
_cell.length_b   1.000
_cell.length_c   1.000
_cell.angle_alpha   90.00
_cell.angle_beta   90.00
_cell.angle_gamma   90.00
#
_symmetry.space_group_name_H-M   'P 1'
#
loop_
_entity.id
_entity.type
_entity.pdbx_description
1 polymer ?
#
loop_
_entity_poly.entity_id
_entity_poly.type
_entity_poly.pdbx_seq_one_letter_code
_entity_poly.pdbx_strand_id
1 'polypeptide(L)' 'GCPITQQNSVDFVYSSLSAVNSTQWPELIDVESWWRSMKEWTNTGETIAYANSNDLLHYRTDY' A
#
# COMPACT_ATOMS: atom_id res chain seq x y z
N GLY A 1 -8.35 14.17 -7.43
CA GLY A 1 -7.81 13.40 -6.31
C GLY A 1 -6.34 13.16 -6.57
N CYS A 2 -5.49 13.23 -5.54
CA CYS A 2 -4.07 12.90 -5.66
C CYS A 2 -3.94 11.37 -5.73
N PRO A 3 -3.49 10.78 -6.84
CA PRO A 3 -3.37 9.33 -6.94
C PRO A 3 -2.22 8.83 -6.05
N ILE A 4 -2.42 7.68 -5.42
CA ILE A 4 -1.45 7.03 -4.54
C ILE A 4 -0.37 6.40 -5.43
N THR A 5 0.89 6.69 -5.13
CA THR A 5 2.06 6.10 -5.80
C THR A 5 2.67 4.98 -4.95
N GLN A 6 3.58 4.21 -5.55
CA GLN A 6 4.38 3.22 -4.81
C GLN A 6 5.13 3.85 -3.63
N GLN A 7 5.72 5.03 -3.83
CA GLN A 7 6.46 5.71 -2.76
C GLN A 7 5.52 6.09 -1.60
N ASN A 8 4.28 6.52 -1.90
CA ASN A 8 3.31 6.81 -0.83
C ASN A 8 2.97 5.58 0.01
N SER A 9 2.90 4.40 -0.62
CA SER A 9 2.70 3.13 0.10
C SER A 9 3.90 2.76 0.97
N VAL A 10 5.12 2.92 0.44
CA VAL A 10 6.36 2.69 1.20
C VAL A 10 6.43 3.63 2.40
N ASP A 11 6.25 4.93 2.17
CA ASP A 11 6.28 5.95 3.21
C ASP A 11 5.22 5.68 4.29
N PHE A 12 4.01 5.26 3.89
CA PHE A 12 2.95 4.91 4.83
C PHE A 12 3.33 3.74 5.74
N VAL A 13 3.91 2.66 5.19
CA VAL A 13 4.33 1.49 5.99
C VAL A 13 5.43 1.88 6.98
N TYR A 14 6.51 2.50 6.51
CA TYR A 14 7.65 2.85 7.37
C TYR A 14 7.29 3.94 8.39
N SER A 15 6.45 4.92 8.03
CA SER A 15 5.97 5.93 8.99
C SER A 15 5.05 5.32 10.05
N SER A 16 4.17 4.39 9.68
CA SER A 16 3.30 3.69 10.63
C SER A 16 4.11 2.84 11.62
N LEU A 17 5.10 2.10 11.13
CA LEU A 17 6.03 1.33 11.98
C LEU A 17 6.85 2.23 12.90
N SER A 18 7.31 3.38 12.41
CA SER A 18 7.99 4.38 13.23
C SER A 18 7.06 4.94 14.32
N ALA A 19 5.80 5.23 13.99
CA ALA A 19 4.83 5.79 14.93
C ALA A 19 4.51 4.85 16.10
N VAL A 20 4.60 3.53 15.89
CA VAL A 20 4.44 2.52 16.95
C VAL A 20 5.76 2.08 17.58
N ASN A 21 6.87 2.74 17.27
CA ASN A 21 8.23 2.37 17.71
C ASN A 21 8.59 0.91 17.41
N SER A 22 8.20 0.41 16.23
CA SER A 22 8.54 -0.95 15.81
C SER A 22 10.06 -1.14 15.76
N THR A 23 10.52 -2.28 16.25
CA THR A 23 11.91 -2.73 16.09
C THR A 23 12.06 -3.71 14.93
N GLN A 24 10.95 -4.13 14.33
CA GLN A 24 10.90 -5.03 13.19
C GLN A 24 10.48 -4.24 11.94
N TRP A 25 11.27 -4.42 10.88
CA TRP A 25 11.08 -3.72 9.61
C TRP A 25 10.96 -4.75 8.51
N PRO A 26 9.96 -4.64 7.62
CA PRO A 26 9.90 -5.47 6.43
C PRO A 26 11.07 -5.16 5.51
N GLU A 27 11.48 -6.15 4.72
CA GLU A 27 12.39 -5.87 3.62
C GLU A 27 11.66 -5.05 2.57
N LEU A 28 12.41 -4.24 1.80
CA LEU A 28 11.81 -3.42 0.75
C LEU A 28 11.01 -4.28 -0.24
N ILE A 29 11.49 -5.49 -0.55
CA ILE A 29 10.85 -6.42 -1.47
C ILE A 29 9.45 -6.84 -1.00
N ASP A 30 9.23 -6.96 0.31
CA ASP A 30 7.92 -7.31 0.87
C ASP A 30 6.94 -6.16 0.65
N VAL A 31 7.37 -4.93 0.93
CA VAL A 31 6.56 -3.72 0.76
C VAL A 31 6.20 -3.51 -0.71
N GLU A 32 7.14 -3.78 -1.63
CA GLU A 32 6.88 -3.74 -3.07
C GLU A 32 5.89 -4.82 -3.51
N SER A 33 5.97 -6.02 -2.93
CA SER A 33 5.03 -7.12 -3.20
C SER A 33 3.62 -6.75 -2.75
N TRP A 34 3.45 -6.15 -1.57
CA TRP A 34 2.16 -5.65 -1.10
C TRP A 34 1.59 -4.57 -2.02
N TRP A 35 2.43 -3.63 -2.48
CA TRP A 35 2.03 -2.63 -3.47
C TRP A 35 1.55 -3.25 -4.78
N ARG A 36 2.27 -4.24 -5.31
CA ARG A 36 1.87 -4.97 -6.52
C ARG A 36 0.51 -5.64 -6.34
N SER A 37 0.31 -6.32 -5.22
CA SER A 37 -0.96 -6.97 -4.89
C SER A 37 -2.12 -5.98 -4.82
N MET A 38 -1.91 -4.79 -4.24
CA MET A 38 -2.93 -3.73 -4.24
C MET A 38 -3.26 -3.25 -5.66
N LYS A 39 -2.26 -3.01 -6.51
CA LYS A 39 -2.47 -2.59 -7.91
C LYS A 39 -3.22 -3.63 -8.73
N GLU A 40 -2.89 -4.90 -8.54
CA GLU A 40 -3.54 -6.02 -9.23
C GLU A 40 -5.01 -6.11 -8.83
N TRP A 41 -5.32 -6.00 -7.54
CA TRP A 41 -6.70 -5.97 -7.05
C TRP A 41 -7.48 -4.77 -7.59
N THR A 42 -6.89 -3.57 -7.56
CA THR A 42 -7.55 -2.36 -8.06
C THR A 42 -7.59 -2.27 -9.60
N ASN A 43 -6.92 -3.19 -10.31
CA ASN A 43 -6.74 -3.19 -11.75
C ASN A 43 -6.26 -1.84 -12.31
N THR A 44 -5.25 -1.27 -11.64
CA THR A 44 -4.68 0.04 -11.99
C THR A 44 -3.24 -0.06 -12.50
N GLY A 45 -2.79 0.95 -13.25
CA GLY A 45 -1.41 1.09 -13.72
C GLY A 45 -0.44 1.52 -12.63
N GLU A 46 0.42 2.51 -12.90
CA GLU A 46 1.49 2.92 -11.98
C GLU A 46 1.00 3.59 -10.68
N THR A 47 -0.25 4.04 -10.65
CA THR A 47 -0.84 4.72 -9.51
C THR A 47 -2.25 4.20 -9.23
N ILE A 48 -2.67 4.29 -7.96
CA ILE A 48 -4.01 3.89 -7.51
C ILE A 48 -4.81 5.17 -7.23
N ALA A 49 -5.96 5.34 -7.90
CA ALA A 49 -6.87 6.42 -7.57
C ALA A 49 -7.43 6.24 -6.15
N TYR A 50 -7.63 7.35 -5.41
CA TYR A 50 -8.10 7.30 -4.03
C TYR A 50 -9.41 6.50 -3.85
N ALA A 51 -10.35 6.61 -4.80
CA ALA A 51 -11.59 5.83 -4.79
C ALA A 51 -11.32 4.31 -4.81
N ASN A 52 -10.43 3.85 -5.68
CA ASN A 52 -10.06 2.43 -5.77
C ASN A 52 -9.31 1.96 -4.51
N SER A 53 -8.47 2.82 -3.92
CA SER A 53 -7.83 2.51 -2.63
C SER A 53 -8.83 2.41 -1.49
N ASN A 54 -9.84 3.29 -1.46
CA ASN A 54 -10.93 3.22 -0.49
C ASN A 54 -11.71 1.90 -0.66
N ASP A 55 -12.02 1.51 -1.90
CA ASP A 55 -12.72 0.25 -2.18
C ASP A 55 -11.89 -0.96 -1.74
N LEU A 56 -10.59 -0.95 -2.01
CA LEU A 56 -9.67 -2.01 -1.55
C LEU A 56 -9.75 -2.19 -0.02
N LEU A 57 -9.73 -1.09 0.74
CA LEU A 57 -9.81 -1.15 2.20
C LEU A 57 -11.15 -1.68 2.74
N HIS A 58 -12.23 -1.57 1.96
CA HIS A 58 -13.57 -2.01 2.38
C HIS A 58 -13.93 -3.42 1.89
N TYR A 59 -13.44 -3.83 0.72
CA TYR A 59 -13.93 -5.02 0.01
C TYR A 59 -12.89 -6.11 -0.22
N ARG A 60 -11.61 -5.84 -0.02
CA ARG A 60 -10.57 -6.88 -0.17
C ARG A 60 -10.71 -7.92 0.94
N THR A 61 -10.79 -9.20 0.56
CA THR A 61 -11.05 -10.33 1.48
C THR A 61 -10.05 -11.48 1.35
N ASP A 62 -9.13 -11.41 0.40
CA ASP A 62 -8.02 -12.34 0.23
C ASP A 62 -6.86 -11.97 1.19
N TYR A 63 -6.48 -12.92 2.04
CA TYR A 63 -5.34 -12.87 2.96
C TYR A 63 -4.35 -13.98 2.65
#